data_AF-A0A3N9ULC7-F1
#
_entry.id   AF-A0A3N9ULC7-F1
#
_cell.length_a   1.000
_cell.length_b   1.000
_cell.length_c   1.000
_cell.angle_alpha   90.00
_cell.angle_beta   90.00
_cell.angle_gamma   90.00
#
_symmetry.space_group_name_H-M   'P 1'
#
loop_
_entity.id
_entity.type
_entity.pdbx_description
1 polymer ?
#
loop_
_entity_poly.entity_id
_entity_poly.type
_entity_poly.pdbx_seq_one_letter_code
_entity_poly.pdbx_strand_id
1 'polypeptide(L)'
;MSVHMRPEAIETESFRIIDCEVGPHSWSPAEWPVVRRVIHTSADFDYARFLFFTTDAVARGIDALQAGRGIVTDTNMAMAGISKERLKRFDVGASCFVAEPGVARQAREE
;
A
#
# COMPACT_ATOMS: atom_id res chain seq x y z
N MET A 1 -19.36 19.88 14.56
CA MET A 1 -18.65 18.58 14.64
C MET A 1 -17.31 18.85 15.29
N SER A 2 -17.03 18.26 16.45
CA SER A 2 -15.82 18.53 17.24
C SER A 2 -14.60 17.93 16.53
N VAL A 3 -13.68 18.78 16.07
CA VAL A 3 -12.47 18.42 15.30
C VAL A 3 -11.29 18.10 16.24
N HIS A 4 -11.53 17.40 17.35
CA HIS A 4 -10.55 17.23 18.43
C HIS A 4 -9.94 15.83 18.57
N MET A 5 -10.00 15.00 17.53
CA MET A 5 -9.29 13.72 17.53
C MET A 5 -7.91 13.86 16.88
N ARG A 6 -6.90 13.27 17.52
CA ARG A 6 -5.55 13.14 16.93
C ARG A 6 -5.62 12.23 15.70
N PRO A 7 -4.79 12.44 14.66
CA PRO A 7 -4.82 11.63 13.44
C PRO A 7 -4.78 10.11 13.70
N GLU A 8 -4.00 9.67 14.69
CA GLU A 8 -3.87 8.25 15.03
C GLU A 8 -5.16 7.69 15.64
N ALA A 9 -5.90 8.51 16.40
CA ALA A 9 -7.20 8.12 16.94
C ALA A 9 -8.26 8.01 15.84
N ILE A 10 -8.21 8.91 14.85
CA ILE A 10 -9.09 8.86 13.68
C ILE A 10 -8.84 7.60 12.85
N GLU A 11 -7.56 7.26 12.61
CA GLU A 11 -7.19 6.04 11.88
C GLU A 11 -7.64 4.78 12.64
N THR A 12 -7.40 4.75 13.96
CA THR A 12 -7.81 3.62 14.81
C THR A 12 -9.32 3.41 14.77
N GLU A 13 -10.10 4.48 14.90
CA GLU A 13 -11.57 4.38 14.83
C GLU A 13 -12.04 3.98 13.42
N SER A 14 -11.38 4.48 12.37
CA SER A 14 -11.67 4.07 10.99
C SER A 14 -11.44 2.58 10.78
N PHE A 15 -10.33 2.03 11.28
CA PHE A 15 -10.06 0.58 11.22
C PHE A 15 -11.08 -0.22 12.02
N ARG A 16 -11.50 0.26 13.19
CA ARG A 16 -12.56 -0.39 13.97
C ARG A 16 -13.87 -0.46 13.18
N ILE A 17 -14.25 0.63 12.50
CA ILE A 17 -15.46 0.67 11.66
C ILE A 17 -15.34 -0.32 10.50
N ILE A 18 -14.20 -0.33 9.79
CA ILE A 18 -13.97 -1.26 8.68
C ILE A 18 -14.02 -2.72 9.16
N ASP A 19 -13.38 -3.05 10.28
CA ASP A 19 -13.40 -4.39 10.86
C ASP A 19 -14.85 -4.82 11.19
N CYS A 20 -15.66 -3.91 11.75
CA CYS A 20 -17.07 -4.18 12.06
C CYS A 20 -17.93 -4.38 10.80
N GLU A 21 -17.72 -3.57 9.76
CA GLU A 21 -18.55 -3.57 8.55
C GLU A 21 -18.20 -4.71 7.59
N VAL A 22 -16.91 -5.07 7.47
CA VAL A 22 -16.51 -6.29 6.75
C VAL A 22 -16.97 -7.55 7.48
N GLY A 23 -16.93 -7.54 8.82
CA GLY A 23 -17.32 -8.69 9.63
C GLY A 23 -16.41 -9.91 9.40
N PRO A 24 -16.93 -11.14 9.60
CA PRO A 24 -16.15 -12.36 9.42
C PRO A 24 -15.60 -12.51 8.00
N HIS A 25 -14.29 -12.69 7.88
CA HIS A 25 -13.59 -12.87 6.60
C HIS A 25 -12.56 -14.00 6.67
N SER A 26 -12.13 -14.50 5.52
CA SER A 26 -11.15 -15.59 5.42
C SER A 26 -9.69 -15.12 5.30
N TRP A 27 -9.43 -13.81 5.32
CA TRP A 27 -8.07 -13.26 5.23
C TRP A 27 -7.19 -13.73 6.38
N SER A 28 -5.94 -14.08 6.07
CA SER A 28 -4.96 -14.42 7.10
C SER A 28 -4.59 -13.18 7.95
N PRO A 29 -4.01 -13.38 9.15
CA PRO A 29 -3.51 -12.26 9.96
C PRO A 29 -2.45 -11.40 9.26
N ALA A 30 -1.75 -11.94 8.27
CA ALA A 30 -0.75 -11.22 7.48
C ALA A 30 -1.39 -10.40 6.33
N GLU A 31 -2.45 -10.91 5.70
CA GLU A 31 -3.13 -10.25 4.57
C GLU A 31 -4.14 -9.20 5.03
N TRP A 32 -4.87 -9.45 6.12
CA TRP A 32 -5.93 -8.55 6.59
C TRP A 32 -5.46 -7.10 6.79
N PRO A 33 -4.30 -6.81 7.40
CA PRO A 33 -3.81 -5.44 7.51
C PRO A 33 -3.63 -4.72 6.16
N VAL A 34 -3.29 -5.45 5.10
CA VAL A 34 -3.15 -4.91 3.74
C VAL A 34 -4.53 -4.60 3.17
N VAL A 35 -5.45 -5.58 3.21
CA VAL A 35 -6.84 -5.43 2.73
C VAL A 35 -7.53 -4.25 3.43
N ARG A 36 -7.45 -4.19 4.77
CA ARG A 36 -8.03 -3.11 5.58
C ARG A 36 -7.45 -1.74 5.23
N ARG A 37 -6.15 -1.65 4.96
CA ARG A 37 -5.50 -0.40 4.56
C ARG A 37 -5.95 0.05 3.17
N VAL A 38 -6.20 -0.88 2.24
CA VAL A 38 -6.80 -0.58 0.92
C VAL A 38 -8.20 -0.02 1.09
N ILE A 39 -9.07 -0.69 1.87
CA ILE A 39 -10.44 -0.19 2.14
C ILE A 39 -10.40 1.20 2.79
N HIS A 40 -9.50 1.42 3.74
CA HIS A 40 -9.37 2.72 4.42
C HIS A 40 -9.02 3.86 3.46
N THR A 41 -8.16 3.61 2.46
CA THR A 41 -7.77 4.66 1.52
C THR A 41 -8.76 4.86 0.37
N SER A 42 -9.60 3.85 0.06
CA SER A 42 -10.57 3.90 -1.04
C SER A 42 -12.01 4.16 -0.58
N ALA A 43 -12.31 3.92 0.71
CA ALA A 43 -13.66 3.80 1.26
C ALA A 43 -14.53 2.78 0.52
N ASP A 44 -13.91 1.76 -0.08
CA ASP A 44 -14.58 0.76 -0.90
C ASP A 44 -14.40 -0.65 -0.28
N PHE A 45 -15.51 -1.22 0.18
CA PHE A 45 -15.55 -2.52 0.84
C PHE A 45 -15.47 -3.70 -0.14
N ASP A 46 -15.66 -3.48 -1.44
CA ASP A 46 -15.55 -4.55 -2.44
C ASP A 46 -14.12 -5.12 -2.51
N TYR A 47 -13.11 -4.38 -2.07
CA TYR A 47 -11.74 -4.90 -1.92
C TYR A 47 -11.62 -6.05 -0.92
N ALA A 48 -12.53 -6.17 0.06
CA ALA A 48 -12.58 -7.35 0.94
C ALA A 48 -12.91 -8.64 0.18
N ARG A 49 -13.47 -8.53 -1.02
CA ARG A 49 -13.94 -9.66 -1.85
C ARG A 49 -13.08 -9.90 -3.09
N PHE A 50 -12.58 -8.82 -3.71
CA PHE A 50 -11.91 -8.90 -5.00
C PHE A 50 -10.38 -8.82 -4.95
N LEU A 51 -9.79 -8.51 -3.79
CA LEU A 51 -8.35 -8.62 -3.66
C LEU A 51 -7.92 -10.09 -3.82
N PHE A 52 -6.71 -10.26 -4.33
CA PHE A 52 -6.10 -11.56 -4.51
C PHE A 52 -4.63 -11.48 -4.14
N PHE A 53 -4.16 -12.48 -3.41
CA PHE A 53 -2.76 -12.64 -3.05
C PHE A 53 -2.27 -13.96 -3.65
N THR A 54 -1.11 -13.91 -4.32
CA THR A 54 -0.39 -15.14 -4.62
C THR A 54 0.17 -15.74 -3.33
N THR A 55 0.49 -17.04 -3.37
CA THR A 55 1.11 -17.73 -2.24
C THR A 55 2.34 -16.97 -1.75
N ASP A 56 2.41 -16.73 -0.44
CA ASP A 56 3.48 -16.01 0.26
C ASP A 56 3.70 -14.55 -0.16
N ALA A 57 2.77 -13.91 -0.88
CA ALA A 57 2.96 -12.55 -1.39
C ALA A 57 3.37 -11.55 -0.30
N VAL A 58 2.69 -11.57 0.85
CA VAL A 58 2.99 -10.68 1.98
C VAL A 58 4.37 -10.99 2.58
N ALA A 59 4.67 -12.27 2.82
CA ALA A 59 5.94 -12.69 3.41
C ALA A 59 7.13 -12.30 2.51
N ARG A 60 7.04 -12.60 1.21
CA ARG A 60 8.08 -12.25 0.24
C ARG A 60 8.25 -10.73 0.09
N GLY A 61 7.16 -9.97 0.17
CA GLY A 61 7.21 -8.51 0.18
C GLY A 61 7.95 -7.97 1.40
N ILE A 62 7.69 -8.52 2.58
CA ILE A 62 8.40 -8.16 3.82
C ILE A 62 9.90 -8.50 3.69
N ASP A 63 10.23 -9.72 3.26
CA ASP A 63 11.62 -10.17 3.09
C ASP A 63 12.39 -9.28 2.11
N ALA A 64 11.76 -8.89 1.00
CA ALA A 64 12.36 -8.00 0.02
C ALA A 64 12.69 -6.62 0.63
N LEU A 65 11.75 -6.03 1.38
CA LEU A 65 11.98 -4.75 2.05
C LEU A 65 13.06 -4.86 3.13
N GLN A 66 13.07 -5.94 3.91
CA GLN A 66 14.11 -6.19 4.92
C GLN A 66 15.50 -6.42 4.32
N ALA A 67 15.56 -6.99 3.12
CA ALA A 67 16.79 -7.19 2.35
C ALA A 67 17.24 -5.93 1.57
N GLY A 68 16.63 -4.76 1.80
CA GLY A 68 17.00 -3.50 1.12
C GLY A 68 16.65 -3.47 -0.37
N ARG A 69 15.70 -4.29 -0.83
CA ARG A 69 15.28 -4.28 -2.24
C ARG A 69 14.47 -3.03 -2.54
N GLY A 70 14.88 -2.31 -3.58
CA GLY A 70 14.20 -1.09 -4.04
C GLY A 70 12.75 -1.33 -4.51
N ILE A 71 11.94 -0.27 -4.43
CA ILE A 71 10.57 -0.23 -4.95
C ILE A 71 10.58 0.53 -6.27
N VAL A 72 10.04 -0.07 -7.33
CA VAL A 72 9.78 0.62 -8.59
C VAL A 72 8.29 0.92 -8.69
N THR A 73 7.95 2.15 -9.06
CA THR A 73 6.57 2.58 -9.29
C THR A 73 6.38 3.02 -10.74
N ASP A 74 5.17 2.80 -11.27
CA ASP A 74 4.75 3.21 -12.61
C ASP A 74 4.45 4.71 -12.72
N THR A 75 4.03 5.35 -11.61
CA THR A 75 3.69 6.76 -11.57
C THR A 75 4.43 7.53 -10.47
N ASN A 76 4.69 8.82 -10.73
CA ASN A 76 5.27 9.71 -9.73
C ASN A 76 4.35 9.92 -8.51
N MET A 77 3.03 9.80 -8.70
CA MET A 77 2.05 9.91 -7.62
C MET A 77 2.19 8.75 -6.62
N ALA A 78 2.31 7.51 -7.11
CA ALA A 78 2.55 6.35 -6.26
C ALA A 78 3.87 6.50 -5.48
N MET A 79 4.95 6.91 -6.15
CA MET A 79 6.25 7.16 -5.50
C MET A 79 6.16 8.22 -4.40
N ALA A 80 5.45 9.33 -4.66
CA ALA A 80 5.30 10.43 -3.72
C ALA A 80 4.46 10.06 -2.49
N GLY A 81 3.55 9.09 -2.62
CA GLY A 81 2.72 8.58 -1.52
C GLY A 81 3.47 7.66 -0.54
N ILE A 82 4.65 7.15 -0.91
CA ILE A 82 5.43 6.26 -0.05
C ILE A 82 6.22 7.09 0.99
N SER A 83 6.10 6.73 2.26
CA SER A 83 6.80 7.41 3.36
C SER A 83 8.33 7.28 3.26
N LYS A 84 9.00 8.41 2.99
CA LYS A 84 10.47 8.49 2.93
C LYS A 84 11.15 8.10 4.24
N GLU A 85 10.52 8.39 5.38
CA GLU A 85 11.04 8.02 6.69
C GLU A 85 11.05 6.50 6.88
N ARG A 86 9.96 5.82 6.48
CA ARG A 86 9.87 4.36 6.54
C ARG A 86 10.87 3.70 5.61
N LEU A 87 11.03 4.21 4.38
CA LEU A 87 12.02 3.71 3.42
C LEU A 87 13.45 3.77 3.97
N LYS A 88 13.84 4.89 4.58
CA LYS A 88 15.16 5.05 5.22
C LYS A 88 15.42 4.02 6.32
N ARG A 89 14.40 3.65 7.09
CA ARG A 89 14.54 2.65 8.16
C ARG A 89 14.94 1.27 7.66
N PHE A 90 14.60 0.94 6.41
CA PHE A 90 14.91 -0.34 5.78
C PHE A 90 16.03 -0.25 4.73
N ASP A 91 16.67 0.92 4.58
CA ASP A 91 17.64 1.19 3.52
C ASP A 91 17.11 0.87 2.11
N VAL A 92 15.82 1.16 1.88
CA VAL A 92 15.13 0.91 0.61
C VAL A 92 15.00 2.21 -0.19
N GLY A 93 15.40 2.18 -1.46
CA GLY A 93 15.11 3.25 -2.42
C GLY A 93 13.76 3.08 -3.11
N ALA A 94 13.15 4.17 -3.57
CA ALA A 94 12.01 4.15 -4.50
C ALA A 94 12.39 4.86 -5.80
N SER A 95 11.94 4.35 -6.95
CA SER A 95 12.26 4.92 -8.26
C SER A 95 11.07 4.87 -9.20
N CYS A 96 10.92 5.89 -10.02
CA CYS A 96 9.89 6.01 -11.04
C CYS A 96 10.54 6.51 -12.33
N PHE A 97 10.45 5.71 -13.40
CA PHE A 97 11.14 6.00 -14.67
C PHE A 97 10.22 6.59 -15.74
N VAL A 98 8.94 6.84 -15.42
CA VAL A 98 7.94 7.29 -16.40
C VAL A 98 8.30 8.61 -17.10
N ALA A 99 9.08 9.47 -16.44
CA ALA A 99 9.52 10.75 -16.98
C ALA A 99 10.90 10.69 -17.67
N GLU A 100 11.55 9.53 -17.69
CA GLU A 100 12.86 9.38 -18.33
C GLU A 100 12.73 9.55 -19.85
N PRO A 101 13.51 10.43 -20.50
CA PRO A 101 13.41 10.67 -21.94
C PRO A 101 13.57 9.42 -22.81
N GLY A 102 14.37 8.45 -22.34
CA GLY A 102 14.58 7.17 -23.00
C GLY A 102 13.32 6.30 -23.01
N VAL A 103 12.57 6.26 -21.90
CA VAL A 103 11.33 5.48 -21.77
C VAL A 103 10.25 5.99 -22.73
N ALA A 104 10.08 7.32 -22.80
CA ALA A 104 9.12 7.92 -23.73
C ALA A 104 9.47 7.68 -25.20
N ARG A 105 10.76 7.55 -25.54
CA ARG A 105 11.19 7.21 -26.90
C ARG A 105 10.87 5.76 -27.23
N GLN A 106 11.28 4.84 -26.37
CA GLN A 106 11.04 3.40 -26.56
C GLN A 106 9.54 3.10 -26.74
N ALA A 107 8.68 3.68 -25.90
CA ALA A 107 7.23 3.47 -25.98
C ALA A 107 6.58 3.98 -27.28
N ARG A 108 7.24 4.86 -28.06
CA ARG A 108 6.77 5.28 -29.39
C ARG A 108 7.24 4.37 -30.52
N GLU A 109 8.26 3.56 -30.26
CA GLU A 109 8.87 2.66 -31.23
C GLU A 109 8.27 1.24 -31.16
N GLU A 110 7.63 0.89 -30.03
CA GLU A 110 6.79 -0.31 -29.84
C GLU A 110 5.39 -0.17 -30.45
#